data_AF-A0A3S3Q371-F1
#
_entry.id   AF-A0A3S3Q371-F1
#
_cell.length_a   1.000
_cell.length_b   1.000
_cell.length_c   1.000
_cell.angle_alpha   90.00
_cell.angle_beta   90.00
_cell.angle_gamma   90.00
#
_symmetry.space_group_name_H-M   'P 1'
#
loop_
_entity.id
_entity.type
_entity.pdbx_description
1 polymer ?
#
loop_
_entity_poly.entity_id
_entity_poly.type
_entity_poly.pdbx_seq_one_letter_code
_entity_poly.pdbx_strand_id
1 'polypeptide(L)'
;MCLVGKDIPENGADVAHLKELHPPAIHEFINTWNPSPPPEIHKASMQMQVVTYFFKIPIITMNMNVEQIGPALVHLYVKSFAGIEGVITQHVVPVKPFEQKVIHRVYFNRGILGKLFAKFVVIGESIMFERDIRIWREKKYLSNPRLVKEDSAIAKFRKWFKQFYSDNSVTTTNIDW
;
A
#
# COMPACT_ATOMS: atom_id res chain seq x y z
N MET A 1 21.89 1.90 -8.75
CA MET A 1 20.78 1.21 -8.06
C MET A 1 19.53 2.06 -8.23
N CYS A 2 18.49 1.59 -8.95
CA CYS A 2 17.27 2.36 -9.24
C CYS A 2 16.63 2.90 -7.95
N LEU A 3 16.56 4.22 -7.84
CA LEU A 3 15.97 4.98 -6.73
C LEU A 3 14.50 5.36 -6.98
N VAL A 4 13.96 5.04 -8.16
CA VAL A 4 12.66 5.56 -8.61
C VAL A 4 11.58 4.51 -8.36
N GLY A 5 10.55 4.85 -7.57
CA GLY A 5 9.31 4.07 -7.45
C GLY A 5 9.28 2.96 -6.39
N LYS A 6 10.24 2.90 -5.45
CA LYS A 6 10.31 1.88 -4.38
C LYS A 6 9.62 2.26 -3.08
N ASP A 7 9.57 3.56 -2.77
CA ASP A 7 9.11 4.01 -1.45
C ASP A 7 7.61 3.78 -1.24
N ILE A 8 6.80 4.03 -2.27
CA ILE A 8 5.34 3.85 -2.18
C ILE A 8 4.97 2.37 -2.01
N PRO A 9 5.50 1.41 -2.80
CA PRO A 9 5.14 0.01 -2.61
C PRO A 9 5.74 -0.62 -1.33
N GLU A 10 6.80 -0.05 -0.74
CA GLU A 10 7.36 -0.49 0.54
C GLU A 10 6.38 -0.30 1.71
N ASN A 11 5.47 0.69 1.65
CA ASN A 11 4.43 0.91 2.68
C ASN A 11 3.56 -0.34 2.91
N GLY A 12 3.39 -1.21 1.90
CA GLY A 12 2.64 -2.46 2.08
C GLY A 12 3.29 -3.45 3.05
N ALA A 13 4.60 -3.34 3.27
CA ALA A 13 5.37 -4.18 4.19
C ALA A 13 5.75 -3.46 5.50
N ASP A 14 5.62 -2.13 5.55
CA ASP A 14 5.80 -1.32 6.76
C ASP A 14 4.46 -1.22 7.50
N VAL A 15 4.15 -2.17 8.37
CA VAL A 15 2.89 -2.13 9.13
C VAL A 15 2.91 -1.06 10.24
N ALA A 16 4.09 -0.67 10.69
CA ALA A 16 4.25 0.26 11.81
C ALA A 16 3.75 1.66 11.45
N HIS A 17 3.98 2.16 10.23
CA HIS A 17 3.53 3.50 9.83
C HIS A 17 2.01 3.67 9.95
N LEU A 18 1.23 2.61 9.76
CA LEU A 18 -0.23 2.69 9.79
C LEU A 18 -0.73 3.07 11.19
N LYS A 19 -0.07 2.57 12.25
CA LYS A 19 -0.38 2.95 13.62
C LYS A 19 0.02 4.39 13.93
N GLU A 20 1.17 4.82 13.43
CA GLU A 20 1.75 6.14 13.76
C GLU A 20 1.11 7.28 12.95
N LEU A 21 0.80 7.06 11.66
CA LEU A 21 0.30 8.08 10.75
C LEU A 21 -1.22 8.06 10.58
N HIS A 22 -1.92 6.99 10.96
CA HIS A 22 -3.38 6.87 10.79
C HIS A 22 -4.17 6.60 12.09
N PRO A 23 -4.03 7.45 13.13
CA PRO A 23 -4.57 7.20 14.47
C PRO A 23 -6.12 7.14 14.66
N PRO A 24 -7.03 7.60 13.76
CA PRO A 24 -8.47 7.42 13.96
C PRO A 24 -9.03 6.06 13.48
N ALA A 25 -8.27 5.29 12.71
CA ALA A 25 -8.62 3.92 12.32
C ALA A 25 -7.69 2.98 13.08
N ILE A 26 -8.22 2.21 14.04
CA ILE A 26 -7.39 1.17 14.65
C ILE A 26 -7.36 0.03 13.63
N HIS A 27 -6.20 -0.13 13.01
CA HIS A 27 -5.92 -1.20 12.09
C HIS A 27 -5.49 -2.42 12.91
N GLU A 28 -6.31 -3.48 12.92
CA GLU A 28 -5.89 -4.77 13.45
C GLU A 28 -5.34 -5.61 12.29
N PHE A 29 -4.01 -5.72 12.22
CA PHE A 29 -3.34 -6.53 11.21
C PHE A 29 -3.35 -7.98 11.67
N ILE A 30 -4.27 -8.77 11.11
CA ILE A 30 -4.33 -10.19 11.43
C ILE A 30 -3.28 -10.99 10.64
N ASN A 31 -2.61 -10.39 9.64
CA ASN A 31 -1.54 -11.08 8.88
C ASN A 31 -0.40 -10.17 8.43
N THR A 32 0.79 -10.77 8.31
CA THR A 32 2.01 -10.16 7.80
C THR A 32 2.04 -10.16 6.26
N TRP A 33 2.66 -9.15 5.66
CA TRP A 33 2.98 -9.13 4.22
C TRP A 33 3.86 -10.33 3.86
N ASN A 34 3.51 -11.07 2.80
CA ASN A 34 4.30 -12.20 2.31
C ASN A 34 4.30 -12.28 0.77
N PRO A 35 5.44 -12.66 0.15
CA PRO A 35 5.49 -12.92 -1.29
C PRO A 35 4.74 -14.20 -1.61
N SER A 36 4.09 -14.24 -2.78
CA SER A 36 3.37 -15.42 -3.25
C SER A 36 4.36 -16.51 -3.72
N PRO A 37 4.02 -17.80 -3.53
CA PRO A 37 4.84 -18.91 -4.03
C PRO A 37 4.76 -19.05 -5.57
N PRO A 38 5.66 -19.82 -6.20
CA PRO A 38 5.55 -20.16 -7.62
C PRO A 38 4.19 -20.79 -7.96
N PRO A 39 3.60 -20.49 -9.13
CA PRO A 39 4.15 -19.69 -10.24
C PRO A 39 4.00 -18.16 -10.09
N GLU A 40 3.27 -17.69 -9.08
CA GLU A 40 2.87 -16.30 -8.91
C GLU A 40 3.94 -15.45 -8.18
N ILE A 41 5.22 -15.72 -8.40
CA ILE A 41 6.34 -15.06 -7.67
C ILE A 41 6.38 -13.54 -7.85
N HIS A 42 5.71 -13.04 -8.89
CA HIS A 42 5.54 -11.62 -9.18
C HIS A 42 4.48 -10.95 -8.29
N LYS A 43 3.82 -11.69 -7.40
CA LYS A 43 2.80 -11.20 -6.47
C LYS A 43 3.26 -11.26 -5.02
N ALA A 44 2.63 -10.45 -4.20
CA ALA A 44 2.67 -10.54 -2.75
C ALA A 44 1.28 -10.21 -2.17
N SER A 45 0.98 -10.71 -0.98
CA SER A 45 -0.32 -10.50 -0.36
C SER A 45 -0.23 -10.18 1.13
N MET A 46 -1.29 -9.55 1.63
CA MET A 46 -1.50 -9.21 3.02
C MET A 46 -3.01 -9.23 3.32
N GLN A 47 -3.39 -9.70 4.49
CA GLN A 47 -4.76 -9.53 4.99
C GLN A 47 -4.75 -8.54 6.13
N MET A 48 -5.68 -7.60 6.08
CA MET A 48 -5.78 -6.50 7.02
C MET A 48 -7.23 -6.35 7.46
N GLN A 49 -7.45 -6.12 8.75
CA GLN A 49 -8.73 -5.65 9.25
C GLN A 49 -8.59 -4.19 9.68
N VAL A 50 -9.50 -3.35 9.19
CA VAL A 50 -9.54 -1.94 9.55
C VAL A 50 -10.81 -1.69 10.34
N VAL A 51 -10.65 -1.21 11.57
CA VAL A 51 -11.75 -0.85 12.45
C VAL A 51 -11.72 0.65 12.69
N THR A 52 -12.77 1.34 12.25
CA THR A 52 -12.92 2.78 12.46
C THR A 52 -13.73 3.03 13.71
N TYR A 53 -13.24 3.93 14.56
CA TYR A 53 -13.86 4.25 15.85
C TYR A 53 -14.44 5.67 15.86
N PHE A 54 -15.55 5.84 16.56
CA PHE A 54 -16.11 7.14 16.93
C PHE A 54 -16.29 7.17 18.45
N PHE A 55 -15.61 8.07 19.17
CA PHE A 55 -15.60 8.12 20.64
C PHE A 55 -15.39 6.76 21.31
N LYS A 56 -14.41 5.97 20.82
CA LYS A 56 -14.08 4.60 21.29
C LYS A 56 -15.12 3.51 20.99
N ILE A 57 -16.18 3.81 20.25
CA ILE A 57 -17.14 2.82 19.76
C ILE A 57 -16.74 2.41 18.33
N PRO A 58 -16.58 1.11 18.03
CA PRO A 58 -16.29 0.66 16.66
C PRO A 58 -17.54 0.85 15.80
N ILE A 59 -17.45 1.71 14.78
CA ILE A 59 -18.58 2.04 13.91
C ILE A 59 -18.51 1.33 12.55
N ILE A 60 -17.31 1.00 12.08
CA ILE A 60 -17.10 0.35 10.78
C ILE A 60 -15.97 -0.66 10.92
N THR A 61 -16.22 -1.90 10.49
CA THR A 61 -15.20 -2.95 10.36
C THR A 61 -15.11 -3.37 8.90
N MET A 62 -13.90 -3.32 8.35
CA MET A 62 -13.57 -3.71 6.99
C MET A 62 -12.52 -4.81 7.00
N ASN A 63 -12.82 -5.94 6.36
CA ASN A 63 -11.82 -6.95 6.06
C ASN A 63 -11.27 -6.67 4.66
N MET A 64 -9.94 -6.61 4.55
CA MET A 64 -9.24 -6.30 3.32
C MET A 64 -8.27 -7.41 2.97
N ASN A 65 -8.32 -7.87 1.72
CA ASN A 65 -7.25 -8.66 1.12
C ASN A 65 -6.48 -7.74 0.16
N VAL A 66 -5.19 -7.56 0.42
CA VAL A 66 -4.31 -6.71 -0.37
C VAL A 66 -3.42 -7.63 -1.20
N GLU A 67 -3.42 -7.40 -2.51
CA GLU A 67 -2.54 -8.08 -3.46
C GLU A 67 -1.68 -7.04 -4.16
N GLN A 68 -0.37 -7.13 -3.99
CA GLN A 68 0.59 -6.40 -4.78
C GLN A 68 0.97 -7.24 -6.00
N ILE A 69 0.80 -6.70 -7.20
CA ILE A 69 1.07 -7.36 -8.47
C ILE A 69 2.21 -6.61 -9.16
N GLY A 70 3.38 -7.25 -9.19
CA GLY A 70 4.58 -6.63 -9.71
C GLY A 70 5.02 -5.40 -8.92
N PRO A 71 5.78 -4.49 -9.54
CA PRO A 71 6.38 -3.36 -8.83
C PRO A 71 5.41 -2.18 -8.60
N ALA A 72 4.26 -2.14 -9.27
CA ALA A 72 3.52 -0.89 -9.47
C ALA A 72 2.00 -0.98 -9.30
N LEU A 73 1.43 -2.18 -9.14
CA LEU A 73 -0.02 -2.38 -9.05
C LEU A 73 -0.38 -3.00 -7.70
N VAL A 74 -1.41 -2.45 -7.05
CA VAL A 74 -1.99 -3.04 -5.84
C VAL A 74 -3.50 -3.12 -6.02
N HIS A 75 -4.08 -4.28 -5.69
CA HIS A 75 -5.51 -4.48 -5.53
C HIS A 75 -5.85 -4.64 -4.05
N LEU A 76 -6.78 -3.85 -3.55
CA LEU A 76 -7.33 -3.98 -2.20
C LEU A 76 -8.78 -4.40 -2.33
N TYR A 77 -9.07 -5.66 -2.04
CA TYR A 77 -10.43 -6.20 -2.01
C TYR A 77 -11.03 -5.95 -0.64
N VAL A 78 -12.15 -5.23 -0.58
CA VAL A 78 -12.81 -4.83 0.66
C VAL A 78 -14.11 -5.59 0.81
N LYS A 79 -14.32 -6.17 2.00
CA LYS A 79 -15.59 -6.77 2.42
C LYS A 79 -15.99 -6.24 3.80
N SER A 80 -17.20 -5.73 3.94
CA SER A 80 -17.77 -5.31 5.22
C SER A 80 -18.92 -6.23 5.66
N PHE A 81 -19.28 -6.16 6.94
CA PHE A 81 -20.36 -6.96 7.54
C PHE A 81 -21.75 -6.61 6.97
N ALA A 82 -21.94 -5.44 6.35
CA ALA A 82 -23.22 -4.97 5.81
C ALA A 82 -23.46 -5.38 4.35
N GLY A 83 -22.72 -6.36 3.82
CA GLY A 83 -22.81 -6.79 2.42
C GLY A 83 -22.21 -5.79 1.42
N ILE A 84 -21.45 -4.79 1.89
CA ILE A 84 -20.70 -3.89 1.02
C ILE A 84 -19.40 -4.59 0.63
N GLU A 85 -19.21 -4.75 -0.67
CA GLU A 85 -18.02 -5.32 -1.28
C GLU A 85 -17.49 -4.36 -2.34
N GLY A 86 -16.16 -4.33 -2.47
CA GLY A 86 -15.51 -3.46 -3.44
C GLY A 86 -14.06 -3.83 -3.71
N VAL A 87 -13.48 -3.14 -4.68
CA VAL A 87 -12.07 -3.23 -5.01
C VAL A 87 -11.52 -1.81 -5.20
N ILE A 88 -10.37 -1.56 -4.59
CA ILE A 88 -9.58 -0.36 -4.79
C ILE A 88 -8.31 -0.77 -5.54
N THR A 89 -8.01 -0.12 -6.66
CA THR A 89 -6.77 -0.37 -7.40
C THR A 89 -5.85 0.84 -7.26
N GLN A 90 -4.62 0.63 -6.81
CA GLN A 90 -3.57 1.64 -6.78
C GLN A 90 -2.54 1.34 -7.88
N HIS A 91 -2.26 2.33 -8.72
CA HIS A 91 -1.21 2.27 -9.74
C HIS A 91 -0.14 3.31 -9.43
N VAL A 92 1.12 2.90 -9.44
CA VAL A 92 2.28 3.80 -9.31
C VAL A 92 3.01 3.85 -10.65
N VAL A 93 2.95 4.99 -11.33
CA VAL A 93 3.56 5.18 -12.65
C VAL A 93 4.76 6.11 -12.51
N PRO A 94 5.99 5.67 -12.85
CA PRO A 94 7.14 6.55 -12.88
C PRO A 94 6.99 7.54 -14.05
N VAL A 95 7.01 8.84 -13.76
CA VAL A 95 6.90 9.90 -14.79
C VAL A 95 8.29 10.38 -15.19
N LYS A 96 9.12 10.71 -14.21
CA LYS A 96 10.53 11.08 -14.37
C LYS A 96 11.27 10.76 -13.05
N PRO A 97 12.62 10.81 -12.98
CA PRO A 97 13.30 10.54 -11.72
C PRO A 97 12.78 11.46 -10.60
N PHE A 98 12.48 10.84 -9.44
CA PHE A 98 11.87 11.48 -8.26
C PHE A 98 10.44 12.01 -8.45
N GLU A 99 9.78 11.72 -9.58
CA GLU A 99 8.37 12.06 -9.80
C GLU A 99 7.55 10.82 -10.14
N GLN A 100 6.53 10.57 -9.35
CA GLN A 100 5.62 9.43 -9.51
C GLN A 100 4.19 9.94 -9.64
N LYS A 101 3.43 9.35 -10.56
CA LYS A 101 1.99 9.52 -10.63
C LYS A 101 1.31 8.34 -9.96
N VAL A 102 0.56 8.60 -8.90
CA VAL A 102 -0.25 7.57 -8.23
C VAL A 102 -1.71 7.74 -8.59
N ILE A 103 -2.36 6.64 -8.94
CA ILE A 103 -3.77 6.63 -9.35
C ILE A 103 -4.51 5.59 -8.53
N HIS A 104 -5.45 6.05 -7.70
CA HIS A 104 -6.42 5.20 -7.03
C HIS A 104 -7.73 5.16 -7.82
N ARG A 105 -8.27 3.96 -8.05
CA ARG A 105 -9.62 3.77 -8.58
C ARG A 105 -10.42 2.95 -7.59
N VAL A 106 -11.62 3.42 -7.27
CA VAL A 106 -12.44 2.87 -6.20
C VAL A 106 -13.75 2.38 -6.80
N TYR A 107 -14.03 1.09 -6.59
CA TYR A 107 -15.22 0.43 -7.10
C TYR A 107 -15.93 -0.30 -5.97
N PHE A 108 -17.22 -0.04 -5.80
CA PHE A 108 -18.07 -0.72 -4.82
C PHE A 108 -19.36 -1.20 -5.47
N ASN A 109 -20.02 -2.17 -4.83
CA ASN A 109 -21.32 -2.66 -5.27
C ASN A 109 -22.35 -1.53 -5.46
N ARG A 110 -23.29 -1.74 -6.39
CA ARG A 110 -24.32 -0.75 -6.72
C ARG A 110 -25.29 -0.55 -5.55
N GLY A 111 -25.77 0.68 -5.38
CA GLY A 111 -26.75 1.04 -4.35
C GLY A 111 -26.35 2.32 -3.60
N ILE A 112 -27.26 2.85 -2.77
CA ILE A 112 -27.02 4.08 -2.00
C ILE A 112 -25.92 3.83 -0.95
N LEU A 113 -25.98 2.71 -0.22
CA LEU A 113 -24.98 2.36 0.79
C LEU A 113 -23.58 2.19 0.18
N GLY A 114 -23.45 1.47 -0.93
CA GLY A 114 -22.18 1.31 -1.64
C GLY A 114 -21.60 2.64 -2.14
N LYS A 115 -22.44 3.57 -2.63
CA LYS A 115 -22.00 4.92 -3.03
C LYS A 115 -21.52 5.77 -1.85
N LEU A 116 -22.24 5.76 -0.73
CA LEU A 116 -21.85 6.48 0.48
C LEU A 116 -20.53 5.93 1.03
N PHE A 117 -20.39 4.61 1.02
CA PHE A 117 -19.18 3.91 1.45
C PHE A 117 -17.99 4.21 0.54
N ALA A 118 -18.18 4.19 -0.79
CA ALA A 118 -17.15 4.57 -1.75
C ALA A 118 -16.65 6.01 -1.50
N LYS A 119 -17.57 6.95 -1.23
CA LYS A 119 -17.20 8.33 -0.90
C LYS A 119 -16.41 8.42 0.40
N PHE A 120 -16.84 7.71 1.44
CA PHE A 120 -16.13 7.62 2.71
C PHE A 120 -14.69 7.08 2.52
N VAL A 121 -14.55 5.98 1.78
CA VAL A 121 -13.26 5.37 1.46
C VAL A 121 -12.36 6.32 0.67
N VAL A 122 -12.87 7.00 -0.36
CA VAL A 122 -12.07 7.97 -1.14
C VAL A 122 -11.57 9.11 -0.26
N ILE A 123 -12.41 9.64 0.64
CA ILE A 123 -12.00 10.70 1.57
C ILE A 123 -10.95 10.19 2.55
N GLY A 124 -11.18 9.03 3.16
CA GLY A 124 -10.23 8.42 4.10
C GLY A 124 -8.87 8.15 3.46
N GLU A 125 -8.88 7.50 2.31
CA GLU A 125 -7.68 7.21 1.51
C GLU A 125 -6.93 8.50 1.14
N SER A 126 -7.64 9.54 0.69
CA SER A 126 -7.02 10.82 0.33
C SER A 126 -6.29 11.46 1.52
N ILE A 127 -6.89 11.41 2.72
CA ILE A 127 -6.29 11.94 3.95
C ILE A 127 -5.08 11.11 4.38
N MET A 128 -5.17 9.77 4.33
CA MET A 128 -4.05 8.88 4.67
C MET A 128 -2.89 9.08 3.70
N PHE A 129 -3.18 9.09 2.40
CA PHE A 129 -2.20 9.28 1.35
C PHE A 129 -1.50 10.65 1.42
N GLU A 130 -2.20 11.72 1.79
CA GLU A 130 -1.57 13.02 2.01
C GLU A 130 -0.52 12.97 3.14
N ARG A 131 -0.78 12.20 4.20
CA ARG A 131 0.19 12.02 5.31
C ARG A 131 1.41 11.24 4.84
N ASP A 132 1.21 10.20 4.04
CA ASP A 132 2.31 9.45 3.44
C ASP A 132 3.16 10.32 2.51
N ILE A 133 2.53 11.18 1.69
CA ILE A 133 3.23 12.14 0.82
C ILE A 133 4.18 13.03 1.64
N ARG A 134 3.77 13.48 2.84
CA ARG A 134 4.63 14.32 3.69
C ARG A 134 5.89 13.57 4.10
N ILE A 135 5.75 12.30 4.49
CA ILE A 135 6.89 11.44 4.83
C ILE A 135 7.76 11.17 3.60
N TRP A 136 7.19 10.75 2.47
CA TRP A 136 7.95 10.44 1.26
C TRP A 136 8.71 11.65 0.70
N ARG A 137 8.16 12.86 0.85
CA ARG A 137 8.82 14.10 0.40
C ARG A 137 10.10 14.39 1.16
N GLU A 138 10.14 14.10 2.46
CA GLU A 138 11.24 14.48 3.35
C GLU A 138 12.13 13.28 3.73
N LYS A 139 11.68 12.06 3.47
CA LYS A 139 12.42 10.82 3.74
C LYS A 139 13.58 10.65 2.76
N LYS A 140 14.72 10.23 3.31
CA LYS A 140 15.85 9.70 2.55
C LYS A 140 15.76 8.18 2.48
N TYR A 141 15.84 7.62 1.27
CA TYR A 141 15.98 6.17 1.11
C TYR A 141 17.33 5.69 1.68
N LEU A 142 17.27 4.69 2.55
CA LEU A 142 18.44 3.99 3.09
C LEU A 142 18.51 2.60 2.48
N SER A 143 19.61 2.25 1.83
CA SER A 143 19.80 0.91 1.26
C SER A 143 19.92 -0.17 2.34
N ASN A 144 20.54 0.16 3.47
CA ASN A 144 20.72 -0.72 4.63
C ASN A 144 20.16 -0.06 5.91
N PRO A 145 18.83 -0.02 6.10
CA PRO A 145 18.21 0.53 7.30
C PRO A 145 18.43 -0.39 8.50
N ARG A 146 18.40 0.17 9.71
CA ARG A 146 18.42 -0.62 10.94
C ARG A 146 17.00 -1.10 11.22
N LEU A 147 16.75 -2.38 11.03
CA LEU A 147 15.44 -3.01 11.19
C LEU A 147 15.39 -3.80 12.51
N VAL A 148 14.27 -3.70 13.22
CA VAL A 148 13.97 -4.59 14.35
C VAL A 148 13.21 -5.83 13.87
N LYS A 149 12.92 -6.78 14.77
CA LYS A 149 12.28 -8.06 14.41
C LYS A 149 10.89 -7.84 13.80
N GLU A 150 10.20 -6.82 14.29
CA GLU A 150 8.87 -6.39 13.88
C GLU A 150 8.87 -5.88 12.42
N ASP A 151 10.00 -5.34 11.94
CA ASP A 151 10.17 -4.82 10.58
C ASP A 151 10.59 -5.90 9.55
N SER A 152 10.58 -7.19 9.94
CA SER A 152 11.08 -8.28 9.09
C SER A 152 10.39 -8.35 7.71
N ALA A 153 9.16 -7.87 7.61
CA ALA A 153 8.43 -7.76 6.34
C ALA A 153 9.10 -6.79 5.35
N ILE A 154 9.70 -5.68 5.81
CA ILE A 154 10.41 -4.71 4.96
C ILE A 154 11.61 -5.38 4.28
N ALA A 155 12.40 -6.17 5.03
CA ALA A 155 13.53 -6.90 4.48
C ALA A 155 13.09 -7.94 3.43
N LYS A 156 12.02 -8.69 3.71
CA LYS A 156 11.44 -9.65 2.76
C LYS A 156 10.94 -8.96 1.49
N PHE A 157 10.24 -7.83 1.65
CA PHE A 157 9.75 -7.00 0.55
C PHE A 157 10.90 -6.56 -0.35
N ARG A 158 11.97 -5.99 0.21
CA ARG A 158 13.11 -5.52 -0.59
C ARG A 158 13.78 -6.65 -1.37
N LYS A 159 13.90 -7.85 -0.78
CA LYS A 159 14.42 -9.03 -1.47
C LYS A 159 13.53 -9.43 -2.64
N TRP A 160 12.22 -9.49 -2.41
CA TRP A 160 11.22 -9.82 -3.44
C TRP A 160 11.18 -8.77 -4.56
N PHE A 161 11.17 -7.48 -4.21
CA PHE A 161 11.06 -6.36 -5.16
C PHE A 161 12.28 -6.25 -6.08
N LYS A 162 13.45 -6.75 -5.64
CA LYS A 162 14.67 -6.78 -6.46
C LYS A 162 14.46 -7.54 -7.77
N GLN A 163 13.56 -8.52 -7.84
CA GLN A 163 13.32 -9.31 -9.05
C GLN A 163 12.86 -8.48 -10.26
N PHE A 164 12.25 -7.31 -10.03
CA PHE A 164 11.73 -6.45 -11.09
C PHE A 164 12.78 -5.53 -11.71
N TYR A 165 14.03 -5.63 -11.24
CA TYR A 165 15.14 -4.80 -11.70
C TYR A 165 16.32 -5.71 -12.03
N SER A 166 16.93 -5.46 -13.19
CA SER A 166 18.16 -6.13 -13.64
C SER A 166 19.32 -5.13 -13.66
N ASP A 167 20.53 -5.62 -13.91
CA ASP A 167 21.71 -4.77 -14.03
C ASP A 167 21.61 -3.77 -15.21
N ASN A 168 20.76 -4.08 -16.20
CA ASN A 168 20.47 -3.23 -17.35
C ASN A 168 19.31 -2.24 -17.11
N SER A 169 18.69 -2.24 -15.93
CA SER A 169 17.63 -1.28 -15.61
C SER A 169 18.16 0.15 -15.57
N VAL A 170 17.42 1.08 -16.16
CA VAL A 170 17.78 2.51 -16.22
C VAL A 170 17.94 3.07 -14.81
N THR A 171 19.15 3.55 -14.50
CA THR A 171 19.47 4.21 -13.23
C THR A 171 19.32 5.71 -13.36
N THR A 172 19.23 6.43 -12.24
CA THR A 172 19.17 7.91 -12.20
C THR A 172 20.34 8.62 -12.90
N THR A 173 21.40 7.90 -13.26
CA THR A 173 22.59 8.41 -13.95
C THR A 173 22.52 8.28 -15.48
N ASN A 174 21.61 7.44 -16.02
CA ASN A 174 21.57 7.07 -17.44
C ASN A 174 20.17 7.33 -18.03
N ILE A 175 19.53 8.42 -17.62
CA ILE A 175 18.20 8.82 -18.09
C ILE A 175 18.38 9.86 -19.19
N ASP A 176 18.18 9.44 -20.45
CA ASP A 176 18.02 10.35 -21.58
C ASP A 176 16.53 10.69 -21.70
N TRP A 177 16.16 11.94 -21.40
CA TRP A 177 14.84 12.51 -21.74
C TRP A 177 15.04 13.66 -22.72
#